data_AF-A0A0C2GPI5-F1
#
_entry.id   AF-A0A0C2GPI5-F1
#
_cell.length_a   1.000
_cell.length_b   1.000
_cell.length_c   1.000
_cell.angle_alpha   90.00
_cell.angle_beta   90.00
_cell.angle_gamma   90.00
#
_symmetry.space_group_name_H-M   'P 1'
#
loop_
_entity.id
_entity.type
_entity.pdbx_description
1 polymer ?
#
loop_
_entity_poly.entity_id
_entity_poly.type
_entity_poly.pdbx_seq_one_letter_code
_entity_poly.pdbx_strand_id
1 'polypeptide(L)'
;MYTLIFSVGLPYSARQQEELRNESIVHGDVLQANYFDSYRNLTLKQLAGLRYIASSCHNVKALLKLDDDVGWNVTKAAHFINTNLIANEIYCARRANFTPKNDQTARGSKW
;
A
#
# COMPACT_ATOMS: atom_id res chain seq x y z
N MET A 1 6.43 3.74 -18.34
CA MET A 1 5.26 4.39 -17.71
C MET A 1 4.84 3.53 -16.53
N TYR A 2 4.47 4.14 -15.39
CA TYR A 2 3.94 3.43 -14.22
C TYR A 2 2.58 4.01 -13.84
N THR A 3 1.78 3.25 -13.11
CA THR A 3 0.51 3.69 -12.53
C THR A 3 0.69 3.82 -11.02
N LEU A 4 0.24 4.93 -10.45
CA LEU A 4 0.22 5.17 -9.01
C LEU A 4 -1.20 4.96 -8.49
N ILE A 5 -1.33 4.32 -7.33
CA ILE A 5 -2.61 4.12 -6.65
C ILE A 5 -2.40 4.33 -5.15
N PHE A 6 -3.24 5.15 -4.54
CA PHE A 6 -3.29 5.35 -3.08
C PHE A 6 -4.36 4.44 -2.48
N SER A 7 -3.94 3.48 -1.64
CA SER A 7 -4.89 2.59 -0.95
C SER A 7 -5.28 3.16 0.41
N VAL A 8 -6.57 3.41 0.58
CA VAL A 8 -7.14 4.06 1.77
C VAL A 8 -8.34 3.28 2.30
N GLY A 9 -8.57 3.39 3.61
CA GLY A 9 -9.77 2.87 4.25
C GLY A 9 -10.87 3.93 4.39
N LEU A 10 -11.87 3.62 5.20
CA LEU A 10 -12.84 4.57 5.71
C LEU A 10 -12.21 5.45 6.79
N PRO A 11 -12.37 6.77 6.73
CA PRO A 11 -11.98 7.66 7.81
C PRO A 11 -12.99 7.60 8.96
N TYR A 12 -12.65 8.22 10.10
CA TYR A 12 -13.50 8.27 11.28
C TYR A 12 -14.51 9.41 11.29
N SER A 13 -14.40 10.37 10.35
CA SER A 13 -15.28 11.52 10.28
C SER A 13 -15.87 11.73 8.89
N ALA A 14 -17.10 12.23 8.84
CA ALA A 14 -17.77 12.58 7.59
C ALA A 14 -17.02 13.66 6.81
N ARG A 15 -16.38 14.61 7.52
CA ARG A 15 -15.53 15.63 6.90
C ARG A 15 -14.37 15.03 6.12
N GLN A 16 -13.62 14.11 6.74
CA GLN A 16 -12.50 13.44 6.06
C GLN A 16 -12.98 12.58 4.88
N GLN A 17 -14.17 11.97 4.97
CA GLN A 17 -14.74 11.21 3.86
C GLN A 17 -15.10 12.12 2.67
N GLU A 18 -15.54 13.35 2.94
CA GLU A 18 -15.82 14.35 1.90
C GLU A 18 -14.52 14.90 1.28
N GLU A 19 -13.50 15.19 2.09
CA GLU A 19 -12.17 15.57 1.62
C GLU A 19 -11.58 14.48 0.71
N LEU A 20 -11.69 13.21 1.12
CA LEU A 20 -11.23 12.07 0.33
C LEU A 20 -12.02 11.90 -0.99
N ARG A 21 -13.34 12.12 -0.96
CA ARG A 21 -14.16 12.10 -2.19
C ARG A 21 -13.68 13.17 -3.17
N ASN A 22 -13.42 14.39 -2.69
CA ASN A 22 -12.96 15.49 -3.54
C ASN A 22 -11.57 15.21 -4.12
N GLU A 23 -10.64 14.68 -3.32
CA GLU A 23 -9.31 14.28 -3.77
C GLU A 23 -9.38 13.17 -4.84
N SER A 24 -10.23 12.15 -4.62
CA SER A 24 -10.48 11.11 -5.63
C SER A 24 -11.07 11.63 -6.93
N ILE A 25 -11.93 12.66 -6.89
CA ILE A 25 -12.49 13.28 -8.11
C ILE A 25 -11.41 14.04 -8.89
N VAL A 26 -10.47 14.68 -8.19
CA VAL A 26 -9.41 15.49 -8.81
C VAL A 26 -8.32 14.62 -9.42
N HIS A 27 -7.91 13.55 -8.73
CA HIS A 27 -6.73 12.76 -9.11
C HIS A 27 -7.06 11.40 -9.74
N GLY A 28 -8.17 10.78 -9.36
CA GLY A 28 -8.62 9.50 -9.94
C GLY A 28 -7.74 8.29 -9.62
N ASP A 29 -6.82 8.39 -8.65
CA ASP A 29 -5.86 7.35 -8.27
C ASP A 29 -6.10 6.77 -6.86
N VAL A 30 -7.29 6.99 -6.30
CA VAL A 30 -7.69 6.48 -4.99
C VAL A 30 -8.35 5.11 -5.10
N LEU A 31 -7.81 4.13 -4.37
CA LEU A 31 -8.45 2.86 -4.08
C LEU A 31 -8.96 2.85 -2.64
N GLN A 32 -10.21 3.26 -2.46
CA GLN A 32 -10.88 3.20 -1.16
C GLN A 32 -11.55 1.84 -0.94
N ALA A 33 -11.30 1.22 0.23
CA ALA A 33 -11.90 -0.06 0.60
C ALA A 33 -12.62 0.00 1.96
N ASN A 34 -13.57 -0.93 2.17
CA ASN A 34 -14.50 -0.92 3.30
C ASN A 34 -13.88 -1.51 4.59
N TYR A 35 -12.91 -0.80 5.17
CA TYR A 35 -12.36 -1.04 6.51
C TYR A 35 -11.96 0.31 7.11
N PHE A 36 -12.04 0.49 8.43
CA PHE A 36 -11.54 1.73 9.05
C PHE A 36 -10.03 1.86 8.89
N ASP A 37 -9.59 3.01 8.37
CA ASP A 37 -8.17 3.27 8.17
C ASP A 37 -7.48 3.47 9.52
N SER A 38 -6.72 2.47 9.92
CA SER A 38 -5.99 2.45 11.18
C SER A 38 -4.78 1.54 11.05
N TYR A 39 -3.79 1.76 11.90
CA TYR A 39 -2.57 0.94 11.92
C TYR A 39 -2.87 -0.56 12.06
N ARG A 40 -3.87 -0.91 12.88
CA ARG A 40 -4.28 -2.30 13.10
C ARG A 40 -4.89 -2.97 11.87
N ASN A 41 -5.43 -2.16 10.95
CA ASN A 41 -6.08 -2.63 9.73
C ASN A 41 -5.16 -2.58 8.51
N LEU A 42 -3.85 -2.34 8.68
CA LEU A 42 -2.90 -2.34 7.55
C LEU A 42 -2.88 -3.67 6.78
N THR A 43 -3.14 -4.80 7.45
CA THR A 43 -3.29 -6.10 6.76
C THR A 43 -4.50 -6.10 5.82
N LEU A 44 -5.63 -5.50 6.23
CA LEU A 44 -6.81 -5.35 5.38
C LEU A 44 -6.53 -4.40 4.20
N LYS A 45 -5.79 -3.32 4.45
CA LYS A 45 -5.30 -2.41 3.39
C LYS A 45 -4.47 -3.14 2.36
N GLN A 46 -3.48 -3.92 2.80
CA GLN A 46 -2.64 -4.71 1.90
C GLN A 46 -3.46 -5.73 1.11
N LEU A 47 -4.40 -6.42 1.75
CA LEU A 47 -5.27 -7.39 1.09
C LEU A 47 -6.18 -6.71 0.04
N ALA A 48 -6.73 -5.54 0.34
CA ALA A 48 -7.55 -4.77 -0.59
C ALA A 48 -6.76 -4.37 -1.85
N GLY A 49 -5.54 -3.85 -1.67
CA GLY A 49 -4.66 -3.51 -2.80
C GLY A 49 -4.31 -4.73 -3.65
N LEU A 50 -3.91 -5.84 -3.03
CA LEU A 50 -3.60 -7.09 -3.75
C LEU A 50 -4.81 -7.65 -4.51
N ARG A 51 -6.01 -7.62 -3.90
CA ARG A 51 -7.25 -8.05 -4.55
C ARG A 51 -7.56 -7.21 -5.78
N TYR A 52 -7.47 -5.88 -5.66
CA TYR A 52 -7.69 -4.97 -6.79
C TYR A 52 -6.72 -5.25 -7.95
N ILE A 53 -5.43 -5.41 -7.65
CA ILE A 53 -4.42 -5.71 -8.69
C ILE A 53 -4.72 -7.05 -9.35
N ALA A 54 -5.03 -8.08 -8.57
CA ALA A 54 -5.35 -9.40 -9.09
C ALA A 54 -6.61 -9.43 -9.97
N SER A 55 -7.61 -8.58 -9.70
CA SER A 55 -8.86 -8.54 -10.47
C SER A 55 -8.83 -7.59 -11.66
N SER A 56 -8.08 -6.49 -11.56
CA SER A 56 -8.20 -5.37 -12.50
C SER A 56 -6.98 -5.20 -13.40
N CYS A 57 -5.83 -5.76 -13.02
CA CYS A 57 -4.57 -5.58 -13.74
C CYS A 57 -4.15 -6.88 -14.44
N HIS A 58 -4.43 -6.96 -15.75
CA HIS A 58 -3.93 -8.03 -16.60
C HIS A 58 -2.64 -7.52 -17.28
N ASN A 59 -1.49 -8.15 -16.99
CA ASN A 59 -0.15 -7.82 -17.52
C ASN A 59 0.64 -6.69 -16.82
N VAL A 60 0.69 -6.70 -15.50
CA VAL A 60 1.66 -5.87 -14.75
C VAL A 60 3.02 -6.57 -14.67
N LYS A 61 4.10 -5.87 -15.06
CA LYS A 61 5.47 -6.40 -15.00
C LYS A 61 5.97 -6.57 -13.57
N ALA A 62 5.65 -5.60 -12.71
CA ALA A 62 6.02 -5.61 -11.30
C ALA A 62 4.99 -4.82 -10.49
N LEU A 63 4.82 -5.22 -9.23
CA LEU A 63 4.13 -4.43 -8.21
C LEU A 63 5.18 -3.86 -7.25
N LEU A 64 5.10 -2.56 -6.99
CA LEU A 64 5.89 -1.91 -5.96
C LEU A 64 4.97 -1.37 -4.88
N LYS A 65 5.19 -1.83 -3.65
CA LYS A 65 4.52 -1.31 -2.44
C LYS A 65 5.47 -0.35 -1.75
N LEU A 66 5.00 0.86 -1.47
CA LEU A 66 5.70 1.90 -0.72
C LEU A 66 4.76 2.47 0.34
N ASP A 67 5.33 2.95 1.43
CA ASP A 67 4.59 3.77 2.39
C ASP A 67 4.73 5.26 1.99
N ASP A 68 3.80 6.10 2.45
CA ASP A 68 3.74 7.53 2.17
C ASP A 68 4.85 8.34 2.87
N ASP A 69 5.50 7.74 3.86
CA ASP A 69 6.65 8.29 4.59
C ASP A 69 8.02 7.82 4.02
N VAL A 70 8.04 7.25 2.80
CA VAL A 70 9.26 6.73 2.16
C VAL A 70 9.62 7.50 0.90
N GLY A 71 10.81 8.12 0.89
CA GLY A 71 11.43 8.63 -0.33
C GLY A 71 12.01 7.49 -1.17
N TRP A 72 11.79 7.51 -2.49
CA TRP A 72 12.31 6.49 -3.41
C TRP A 72 12.89 7.10 -4.69
N ASN A 73 13.87 6.42 -5.28
CA ASN A 73 14.49 6.83 -6.53
C ASN A 73 13.82 6.11 -7.71
N VAL A 74 12.89 6.80 -8.36
CA VAL A 74 12.08 6.27 -9.47
C VAL A 74 12.95 5.74 -10.62
N THR A 75 14.02 6.45 -10.99
CA THR A 75 14.91 6.06 -12.09
C THR A 75 15.64 4.75 -11.77
N LYS A 76 16.18 4.62 -10.56
CA LYS A 76 16.85 3.38 -10.12
C LYS A 76 15.87 2.22 -10.02
N ALA A 77 14.67 2.44 -9.48
CA ALA A 77 13.63 1.42 -9.40
C ALA A 77 13.19 0.94 -10.79
N ALA A 78 12.95 1.86 -11.72
CA ALA A 78 12.60 1.53 -13.10
C ALA A 78 13.73 0.77 -13.81
N HIS A 79 14.98 1.18 -13.63
CA HIS A 79 16.13 0.45 -14.17
C HIS A 79 16.17 -0.99 -13.64
N PHE A 80 16.05 -1.16 -12.32
CA PHE A 80 16.05 -2.48 -11.68
C PHE A 80 14.94 -3.39 -12.23
N ILE A 81 13.69 -2.90 -12.24
CA ILE A 81 12.52 -3.63 -12.77
C ILE A 81 12.74 -4.04 -14.23
N ASN A 82 13.44 -3.22 -15.02
CA ASN A 82 13.63 -3.50 -16.44
C ASN A 82 14.77 -4.47 -16.76
N THR A 83 15.74 -4.64 -15.86
CA THR A 83 17.00 -5.34 -16.15
C THR A 83 17.25 -6.55 -15.27
N ASN A 84 16.75 -6.56 -14.03
CA ASN A 84 17.09 -7.55 -13.01
C ASN A 84 15.88 -8.34 -12.48
N LEU A 85 14.67 -8.02 -12.93
CA LEU A 85 13.47 -8.64 -12.40
C LEU A 85 13.34 -10.08 -12.88
N ILE A 86 13.21 -11.00 -11.93
CA ILE A 86 12.87 -12.40 -12.15
C ILE A 86 11.38 -12.57 -11.85
N ALA A 87 10.65 -13.27 -12.73
CA ALA A 87 9.23 -13.51 -12.53
C ALA A 87 8.97 -14.38 -11.28
N ASN A 88 7.84 -14.14 -10.62
CA ASN A 88 7.37 -14.88 -9.44
C ASN A 88 8.25 -14.75 -8.18
N GLU A 89 9.03 -13.67 -8.07
CA GLU A 89 9.87 -13.38 -6.91
C GLU A 89 9.38 -12.16 -6.11
N ILE A 90 9.64 -12.17 -4.80
CA ILE A 90 9.36 -11.03 -3.90
C ILE A 90 10.69 -10.39 -3.49
N TYR A 91 10.86 -9.13 -3.85
CA TYR A 91 12.06 -8.35 -3.51
C TYR A 91 11.81 -7.49 -2.27
N CYS A 92 12.39 -7.89 -1.14
CA CYS A 92 12.38 -7.10 0.10
C CYS A 92 13.56 -7.47 1.02
N ALA A 93 13.82 -6.64 2.03
CA ALA A 93 14.77 -6.99 3.09
C ALA A 93 14.16 -8.07 3.98
N ARG A 94 14.61 -9.32 3.83
CA ARG A 94 14.18 -10.43 4.70
C ARG A 94 14.69 -10.19 6.12
N ARG A 95 13.78 -9.87 7.04
CA ARG A 95 14.04 -9.91 8.48
C ARG A 95 13.71 -11.30 9.01
N ALA A 96 14.63 -11.91 9.77
CA ALA A 96 14.46 -13.21 10.39
C ALA A 96 14.60 -13.10 11.91
N ASN A 97 14.18 -14.13 12.64
CA ASN A 97 14.31 -14.24 14.10
C ASN A 97 13.54 -13.16 14.88
N PHE A 98 12.43 -12.65 14.34
CA PHE A 98 11.57 -11.72 15.04
C PHE A 98 10.53 -12.49 15.88
N THR A 99 10.40 -12.14 17.15
CA THR A 99 9.33 -12.64 18.01
C THR A 99 8.20 -11.61 18.10
N PRO A 100 6.93 -12.02 18.16
CA PRO A 100 5.83 -11.09 18.41
C PRO A 100 6.09 -10.30 19.70
N LYS A 101 5.99 -8.96 19.62
CA LYS A 101 6.02 -8.11 20.82
C LYS A 101 4.64 -8.15 21.45
N ASN A 102 4.53 -8.79 22.62
CA ASN A 102 3.32 -8.75 23.43
C ASN A 102 3.37 -7.55 24.36
N ASP A 103 3.18 -6.35 23.81
CA ASP A 103 2.95 -5.15 24.60
C ASP A 103 1.45 -4.83 24.65
N GLN A 104 0.82 -5.07 25.79
CA GLN A 104 -0.61 -4.82 25.99
C GLN A 104 -0.94 -3.32 26.10
N THR A 105 0.06 -2.46 26.31
CA THR A 105 -0.10 -1.00 26.41
C THR A 105 -0.05 -0.30 25.05
N ALA A 106 0.44 -0.97 24.01
CA ALA A 106 0.57 -0.49 22.64
C ALA A 106 -0.76 -0.41 21.84
N ARG A 107 -1.92 -0.27 22.49
CA ARG A 107 -3.21 -0.14 21.77
C ARG A 107 -3.26 1.19 21.03
N GLY A 108 -2.93 1.17 19.73
CA GLY A 108 -2.92 2.34 18.85
C GLY A 108 -1.52 2.85 18.49
N SER A 109 -0.49 2.20 19.01
CA SER A 109 0.91 2.45 18.65
C SER A 109 1.24 1.84 17.28
N LYS A 110 2.19 2.46 16.54
CA LYS A 110 2.85 1.88 15.35
C LYS A 110 3.72 0.66 15.72
N TRP A 111 3.87 0.35 17.02
CA TRP A 111 4.75 -0.67 17.61
C TRP A 111 4.08 -1.39 18.77
#